data_AF-A0A0L8MB92-F1
#
_entry.id   AF-A0A0L8MB92-F1
#
_cell.length_a   1.000
_cell.length_b   1.000
_cell.length_c   1.000
_cell.angle_alpha   90.00
_cell.angle_beta   90.00
_cell.angle_gamma   90.00
#
_symmetry.space_group_name_H-M   'P 1'
#
loop_
_entity.id
_entity.type
_entity.pdbx_description
1 polymer ?
#
loop_
_entity_poly.entity_id
_entity_poly.type
_entity_poly.pdbx_seq_one_letter_code
_entity_poly.pdbx_strand_id
1 'polypeptide(L)'
;MPLTPAIEEPQIHESAQGPRVTPAASRTAQTPRPVPGPRPAAVPRPGRPGPARPAPPAQRAPQATPGPVPAAPAAAPTAPSVSAAVPQIQLIPASAEGALDAAEEAVDLLLDTGRAPGDILVLTSGDPHPWAAHELSFGEAAYWALHDAGDDVFYADAAQVQRAAGRPVVVFAANGGAVDTIAGALPVALTRAGALLIVCGDPQQINSVLGAGV
;
A
#
# COMPACT_ATOMS: atom_id res chain seq x y z
N MET A 1 -14.59 26.07 -67.78
CA MET A 1 -13.75 27.27 -68.00
C MET A 1 -14.65 28.48 -67.89
N PRO A 2 -14.31 29.55 -67.16
CA PRO A 2 -13.23 29.68 -66.15
C PRO A 2 -13.59 28.88 -64.86
N LEU A 3 -13.51 29.43 -63.64
CA LEU A 3 -12.34 29.41 -62.74
C LEU A 3 -12.74 29.50 -61.24
N THR A 4 -11.80 29.23 -60.34
CA THR A 4 -11.85 29.40 -58.87
C THR A 4 -10.63 30.19 -58.36
N PRO A 5 -10.77 30.98 -57.28
CA PRO A 5 -9.70 31.27 -56.31
C PRO A 5 -10.01 30.59 -54.94
N ALA A 6 -9.09 29.83 -54.34
CA ALA A 6 -8.08 30.28 -53.35
C ALA A 6 -8.74 30.88 -52.07
N ILE A 7 -8.76 30.23 -50.90
CA ILE A 7 -7.64 29.77 -50.04
C ILE A 7 -6.58 30.86 -49.85
N GLU A 8 -6.73 31.68 -48.80
CA GLU A 8 -5.67 32.52 -48.25
C GLU A 8 -5.89 32.80 -46.74
N GLU A 9 -5.26 31.97 -45.92
CA GLU A 9 -4.69 32.30 -44.60
C GLU A 9 -3.26 31.70 -44.63
N PRO A 10 -2.25 32.20 -43.86
CA PRO A 10 -2.33 33.16 -42.77
C PRO A 10 -1.34 34.36 -42.86
N GLN A 11 -1.62 35.45 -42.14
CA GLN A 11 -0.61 36.50 -41.86
C GLN A 11 -0.20 36.49 -40.38
N ILE A 12 0.71 35.56 -40.05
CA ILE A 12 1.52 35.61 -38.83
C ILE A 12 2.37 36.88 -38.84
N HIS A 13 2.04 37.82 -37.95
CA HIS A 13 2.82 39.04 -37.78
C HIS A 13 4.06 38.76 -36.94
N GLU A 14 5.17 38.48 -37.61
CA GLU A 14 6.50 38.55 -37.02
C GLU A 14 6.76 40.00 -36.57
N SER A 15 6.90 40.22 -35.26
CA SER A 15 7.36 41.49 -34.69
C SER A 15 8.55 41.23 -33.79
N ALA A 16 9.66 41.85 -34.16
CA ALA A 16 10.99 41.50 -33.69
C ALA A 16 11.29 41.93 -32.24
N GLN A 17 12.32 41.30 -31.71
CA GLN A 17 12.94 41.47 -30.40
C GLN A 17 13.09 42.92 -29.91
N GLY A 18 12.82 43.11 -28.62
CA GLY A 18 13.40 44.17 -27.79
C GLY A 18 14.01 43.55 -26.51
N PRO A 19 15.31 43.74 -26.21
CA PRO A 19 15.92 43.16 -25.03
C PRO A 19 15.74 44.04 -23.80
N ARG A 20 15.13 43.53 -22.73
CA ARG A 20 15.33 44.10 -21.40
C ARG A 20 15.41 43.04 -20.32
N VAL A 21 16.64 42.75 -19.91
CA VAL A 21 16.94 41.96 -18.71
C VAL A 21 16.42 42.71 -17.49
N THR A 22 15.48 42.10 -16.76
CA THR A 22 15.17 42.47 -15.38
C THR A 22 15.98 41.57 -14.44
N PRO A 23 16.78 42.11 -13.50
CA PRO A 23 17.49 41.27 -12.54
C PRO A 23 16.48 40.62 -11.59
N ALA A 24 16.56 39.29 -11.46
CA ALA A 24 15.73 38.54 -10.53
C ALA A 24 16.02 38.94 -9.07
N ALA A 25 14.98 38.97 -8.25
CA ALA A 25 15.09 39.27 -6.83
C ALA A 25 15.97 38.22 -6.12
N SER A 26 17.01 38.73 -5.44
CA SER A 26 17.77 38.14 -4.34
C SER A 26 17.46 36.69 -3.97
N ARG A 27 18.16 35.75 -4.61
CA ARG A 27 18.31 34.38 -4.09
C ARG A 27 19.10 34.45 -2.78
N THR A 28 18.41 34.46 -1.64
CA THR A 28 19.04 34.31 -0.32
C THR A 28 19.77 32.97 -0.27
N ALA A 29 21.08 33.02 -0.06
CA ALA A 29 21.89 31.81 0.08
C ALA A 29 21.46 31.08 1.36
N GLN A 30 20.92 29.87 1.21
CA GLN A 30 20.70 29.00 2.36
C GLN A 30 22.05 28.54 2.91
N THR A 31 22.38 28.99 4.12
CA THR A 31 23.53 28.50 4.87
C THR A 31 23.38 26.99 5.08
N PRO A 32 24.36 26.14 4.69
CA PRO A 32 24.28 24.71 4.94
C PRO A 32 24.12 24.43 6.44
N ARG A 33 23.08 23.68 6.82
CA ARG A 33 22.97 23.17 8.20
C ARG A 33 24.16 22.24 8.48
N PRO A 34 24.80 22.31 9.66
CA PRO A 34 25.79 21.33 10.07
C PRO A 34 25.17 19.93 10.09
N VAL A 35 25.76 19.00 9.35
CA VAL A 35 25.34 17.59 9.35
C VAL A 35 25.70 17.00 10.72
N PRO A 36 24.75 16.37 11.46
CA PRO A 36 25.10 15.65 12.67
C PRO A 36 26.07 14.51 12.35
N GLY A 37 27.30 14.60 12.85
CA GLY A 37 28.32 13.57 12.64
C GLY A 37 27.91 12.21 13.25
N PRO A 38 28.47 11.10 12.76
CA PRO A 38 28.15 9.77 13.27
C PRO A 38 28.47 9.67 14.76
N ARG A 39 27.49 9.22 15.57
CA ARG A 39 27.72 8.88 16.98
C ARG A 39 28.79 7.78 17.08
N PRO A 40 29.78 7.91 17.98
CA PRO A 40 30.66 6.79 18.31
C PRO A 40 29.85 5.59 18.80
N ALA A 41 30.16 4.40 18.29
CA ALA A 41 29.56 3.16 18.75
C ALA A 41 29.88 2.94 20.25
N ALA A 42 28.88 2.54 21.02
CA ALA A 42 29.06 2.23 22.44
C ALA A 42 30.01 1.03 22.61
N VAL A 43 31.07 1.22 23.39
CA VAL A 43 32.03 0.17 23.72
C VAL A 43 31.33 -0.94 24.52
N PRO A 44 31.44 -2.24 24.16
CA PRO A 44 30.91 -3.31 24.98
C PRO A 44 31.57 -3.30 26.37
N ARG A 45 30.77 -3.20 27.44
CA ARG A 45 31.29 -3.33 28.80
C ARG A 45 31.79 -4.77 29.05
N PRO A 46 33.00 -4.96 29.61
CA PRO A 46 33.44 -6.27 30.08
C PRO A 46 32.44 -6.88 31.07
N GLY A 47 32.27 -8.20 30.97
CA GLY A 47 31.15 -8.90 31.59
C GLY A 47 31.19 -8.97 33.13
N ARG A 48 30.03 -9.28 33.71
CA ARG A 48 29.90 -9.70 35.11
C ARG A 48 29.34 -11.12 35.15
N PRO A 49 30.07 -12.12 35.70
CA PRO A 49 29.55 -13.48 35.79
C PRO A 49 28.30 -13.54 36.67
N GLY A 50 27.18 -14.01 36.10
CA GLY A 50 26.01 -14.39 36.88
C GLY A 50 26.23 -15.76 37.53
N PRO A 51 25.70 -16.02 38.74
CA PRO A 51 25.81 -17.32 39.39
C PRO A 51 25.07 -18.41 38.59
N ALA A 52 25.64 -19.62 38.59
CA ALA A 52 25.13 -20.75 37.81
C ALA A 52 23.70 -21.15 38.22
N ARG A 53 22.82 -21.33 37.22
CA ARG A 53 21.46 -21.86 37.44
C ARG A 53 21.53 -23.37 37.69
N PRO A 54 20.88 -23.92 38.73
CA PRO A 54 20.85 -25.36 38.97
C PRO A 54 20.23 -26.14 37.81
N ALA A 55 20.76 -27.33 37.54
CA ALA A 55 20.28 -28.23 36.50
C ALA A 55 18.91 -28.85 36.82
N PRO A 56 18.09 -29.20 35.81
CA PRO A 56 16.87 -29.98 36.02
C PRO A 56 17.20 -31.44 36.41
N PRO A 57 16.37 -32.09 37.26
CA PRO A 57 16.60 -33.46 37.69
C PRO A 57 16.39 -34.50 36.58
N ALA A 58 17.02 -35.67 36.77
CA ALA A 58 17.18 -36.70 35.75
C ALA A 58 15.87 -37.37 35.28
N GLN A 59 15.87 -37.77 34.01
CA GLN A 59 14.82 -38.56 33.38
C GLN A 59 14.74 -39.97 34.01
N ARG A 60 13.53 -40.42 34.34
CA ARG A 60 13.28 -41.78 34.82
C ARG A 60 13.00 -42.71 33.65
N ALA A 61 13.97 -43.55 33.28
CA ALA A 61 13.78 -44.61 32.31
C ALA A 61 13.06 -45.84 32.91
N PRO A 62 12.23 -46.56 32.13
CA PRO A 62 11.97 -47.97 32.32
C PRO A 62 12.76 -48.82 31.28
N GLN A 63 13.45 -49.85 31.73
CA GLN A 63 14.09 -50.85 30.85
C GLN A 63 13.16 -52.05 30.67
N ALA A 64 12.93 -52.50 29.42
CA ALA A 64 12.72 -53.92 29.06
C ALA A 64 12.64 -54.16 27.52
N THR A 65 13.80 -54.41 26.90
CA THR A 65 14.02 -55.38 25.77
C THR A 65 13.29 -55.19 24.40
N PRO A 66 13.81 -55.80 23.30
CA PRO A 66 13.66 -55.22 21.96
C PRO A 66 12.79 -56.00 20.96
N GLY A 67 12.20 -55.29 19.99
CA GLY A 67 11.56 -55.82 18.79
C GLY A 67 11.64 -54.79 17.63
N PRO A 68 11.65 -55.21 16.36
CA PRO A 68 11.98 -54.33 15.23
C PRO A 68 10.82 -53.40 14.84
N VAL A 69 11.15 -52.14 14.58
CA VAL A 69 10.21 -51.12 14.04
C VAL A 69 9.99 -51.29 12.54
N PRO A 70 8.82 -50.87 12.04
CA PRO A 70 8.82 -49.78 11.05
C PRO A 70 8.00 -48.56 11.50
N ALA A 71 8.43 -47.41 11.01
CA ALA A 71 7.96 -46.06 11.32
C ALA A 71 6.43 -45.87 11.50
N ALA A 72 6.05 -45.25 12.61
CA ALA A 72 4.83 -44.45 12.68
C ALA A 72 5.03 -43.14 11.89
N PRO A 73 4.02 -42.63 11.16
CA PRO A 73 4.15 -41.38 10.43
C PRO A 73 4.35 -40.21 11.41
N ALA A 74 5.29 -39.33 11.09
CA ALA A 74 5.48 -38.08 11.83
C ALA A 74 4.19 -37.25 11.79
N ALA A 75 3.83 -36.66 12.93
CA ALA A 75 2.71 -35.73 12.99
C ALA A 75 2.97 -34.56 12.03
N ALA A 76 2.16 -34.45 10.98
CA ALA A 76 2.17 -33.29 10.11
C ALA A 76 1.83 -32.05 10.96
N PRO A 77 2.47 -30.89 10.71
CA PRO A 77 2.04 -29.66 11.36
C PRO A 77 0.61 -29.38 10.92
N THR A 78 -0.31 -29.32 11.88
CA THR A 78 -1.69 -28.90 11.62
C THR A 78 -1.62 -27.47 11.12
N ALA A 79 -1.79 -27.27 9.81
CA ALA A 79 -1.95 -25.93 9.26
C ALA A 79 -3.10 -25.25 10.01
N PRO A 80 -2.97 -23.97 10.41
CA PRO A 80 -4.07 -23.29 11.05
C PRO A 80 -5.26 -23.31 10.10
N SER A 81 -6.33 -24.00 10.51
CA SER A 81 -7.59 -23.95 9.79
C SER A 81 -8.09 -22.52 9.87
N VAL A 82 -7.89 -21.76 8.80
CA VAL A 82 -8.43 -20.40 8.66
C VAL A 82 -9.93 -20.55 8.49
N SER A 83 -10.64 -20.71 9.61
CA SER A 83 -12.03 -20.28 9.69
C SER A 83 -12.02 -18.84 9.20
N ALA A 84 -12.73 -18.56 8.10
CA ALA A 84 -12.70 -17.26 7.43
C ALA A 84 -13.17 -16.19 8.43
N ALA A 85 -12.20 -15.54 9.07
CA ALA A 85 -12.45 -14.43 9.95
C ALA A 85 -12.96 -13.29 9.08
N VAL A 86 -14.14 -12.76 9.40
CA VAL A 86 -14.64 -11.56 8.74
C VAL A 86 -13.62 -10.45 9.03
N PRO A 87 -13.02 -9.80 8.01
CA PRO A 87 -12.01 -8.79 8.25
C PRO A 87 -12.61 -7.64 9.06
N GLN A 88 -11.80 -7.08 9.95
CA GLN A 88 -12.19 -5.88 10.70
C GLN A 88 -12.38 -4.73 9.71
N ILE A 89 -13.45 -3.94 9.88
CA ILE A 89 -13.66 -2.72 9.11
C ILE A 89 -13.30 -1.51 10.00
N GLN A 90 -12.49 -0.61 9.48
CA GLN A 90 -12.18 0.69 10.07
C GLN A 90 -12.61 1.80 9.10
N LEU A 91 -13.29 2.82 9.61
CA LEU A 91 -13.70 4.00 8.83
C LEU A 91 -12.86 5.21 9.26
N ILE A 92 -12.24 5.87 8.30
CA ILE A 92 -11.56 7.16 8.44
C ILE A 92 -12.40 8.21 7.72
N PRO A 93 -13.10 9.11 8.44
CA PRO A 93 -13.91 10.16 7.83
C PRO A 93 -13.04 11.13 7.01
N ALA A 94 -13.34 11.27 5.72
CA ALA A 94 -12.69 12.22 4.82
C ALA A 94 -13.69 12.74 3.77
N SER A 95 -13.43 13.91 3.17
CA SER A 95 -14.12 14.31 1.93
C SER A 95 -13.62 13.46 0.77
N ALA A 96 -14.33 13.44 -0.37
CA ALA A 96 -13.84 12.78 -1.58
C ALA A 96 -12.46 13.32 -2.02
N GLU A 97 -12.24 14.62 -1.91
CA GLU A 97 -10.96 15.27 -2.24
C GLU A 97 -9.82 14.87 -1.29
N GLY A 98 -10.13 14.64 0.00
CA GLY A 98 -9.16 14.24 1.03
C GLY A 98 -9.06 12.73 1.28
N ALA A 99 -9.86 11.89 0.60
CA ALA A 99 -9.91 10.45 0.87
C ALA A 99 -8.64 9.71 0.43
N LEU A 100 -7.91 10.24 -0.56
CA LEU A 100 -6.63 9.69 -1.00
C LEU A 100 -5.50 10.03 -0.01
N ASP A 101 -5.38 11.30 0.39
CA ASP A 101 -4.46 11.78 1.44
C ASP A 101 -4.66 11.01 2.76
N ALA A 102 -5.91 10.85 3.20
CA ALA A 102 -6.24 10.04 4.37
C ALA A 102 -5.95 8.53 4.21
N ALA A 103 -5.86 8.02 2.98
CA ALA A 103 -5.43 6.64 2.70
C ALA A 103 -3.90 6.51 2.70
N GLU A 104 -3.17 7.50 2.18
CA GLU A 104 -1.71 7.57 2.24
C GLU A 104 -1.21 7.65 3.70
N GLU A 105 -1.78 8.54 4.52
CA GLU A 105 -1.50 8.61 5.96
C GLU A 105 -1.81 7.29 6.69
N ALA A 106 -2.86 6.57 6.27
CA ALA A 106 -3.18 5.25 6.83
C ALA A 106 -2.16 4.17 6.40
N VAL A 107 -1.64 4.23 5.18
CA VAL A 107 -0.55 3.36 4.71
C VAL A 107 0.73 3.63 5.50
N ASP A 108 1.12 4.89 5.67
CA ASP A 108 2.31 5.27 6.43
C ASP A 108 2.24 4.77 7.89
N LEU A 109 1.09 4.92 8.56
CA LEU A 109 0.86 4.37 9.90
C LEU A 109 0.94 2.83 9.95
N LEU A 110 0.49 2.12 8.91
CA LEU A 110 0.61 0.67 8.82
C LEU A 110 2.09 0.25 8.66
N LEU A 111 2.85 0.97 7.85
CA LEU A 111 4.29 0.73 7.64
C LEU A 111 5.10 1.04 8.91
N ASP A 112 4.85 2.17 9.56
CA ASP A 112 5.48 2.57 10.83
C ASP A 112 5.20 1.58 11.98
N THR A 113 4.02 0.94 11.97
CA THR A 113 3.67 -0.13 12.91
C THR A 113 4.19 -1.52 12.52
N GLY A 114 4.92 -1.61 11.39
CA GLY A 114 5.65 -2.81 10.97
C GLY A 114 4.86 -3.78 10.11
N ARG A 115 3.80 -3.35 9.41
CA ARG A 115 3.24 -4.13 8.29
C ARG A 115 4.26 -4.23 7.15
N ALA A 116 4.29 -5.38 6.48
CA ALA A 116 5.04 -5.48 5.24
C ALA A 116 4.33 -4.66 4.14
N PRO A 117 5.06 -3.93 3.28
CA PRO A 117 4.48 -3.24 2.11
C PRO A 117 3.61 -4.16 1.25
N GLY A 118 4.12 -5.36 0.97
CA GLY A 118 3.42 -6.43 0.27
C GLY A 118 2.09 -6.90 0.88
N ASP A 119 1.83 -6.62 2.17
CA ASP A 119 0.57 -6.96 2.83
C ASP A 119 -0.55 -5.92 2.60
N ILE A 120 -0.26 -4.81 1.92
CA ILE A 120 -1.16 -3.66 1.78
C ILE A 120 -1.59 -3.47 0.33
N LEU A 121 -2.92 -3.49 0.08
CA LEU A 121 -3.54 -3.11 -1.19
C LEU A 121 -4.29 -1.78 -0.99
N VAL A 122 -4.02 -0.78 -1.82
CA VAL A 122 -4.78 0.48 -1.84
C VAL A 122 -5.68 0.50 -3.07
N LEU A 123 -6.96 0.85 -2.88
CA LEU A 123 -7.98 0.94 -3.91
C LEU A 123 -8.51 2.37 -3.98
N THR A 124 -8.51 2.96 -5.17
CA THR A 124 -9.00 4.32 -5.46
C THR A 124 -10.26 4.27 -6.32
N SER A 125 -11.33 4.97 -5.94
CA SER A 125 -12.61 4.96 -6.68
C SER A 125 -12.80 6.12 -7.65
N GLY A 126 -12.05 7.20 -7.45
CA GLY A 126 -11.95 8.35 -8.36
C GLY A 126 -10.68 8.28 -9.20
N ASP A 127 -9.92 9.36 -9.24
CA ASP A 127 -8.63 9.38 -9.95
C ASP A 127 -7.63 8.39 -9.34
N PRO A 128 -6.79 7.72 -10.17
CA PRO A 128 -5.77 6.80 -9.68
C PRO A 128 -4.66 7.53 -8.93
N HIS A 129 -4.08 6.88 -7.93
CA HIS A 129 -2.90 7.39 -7.21
C HIS A 129 -1.74 7.70 -8.20
N PRO A 130 -1.00 8.83 -8.05
CA PRO A 130 0.00 9.26 -9.03
C PRO A 130 1.09 8.23 -9.37
N TRP A 131 1.49 7.39 -8.40
CA TRP A 131 2.40 6.28 -8.65
C TRP A 131 1.79 5.23 -9.60
N ALA A 132 0.54 4.83 -9.38
CA ALA A 132 -0.13 3.84 -10.24
C ALA A 132 -0.28 4.38 -11.69
N ALA A 133 -0.60 5.67 -11.84
CA ALA A 133 -0.63 6.33 -13.14
C ALA A 133 0.75 6.35 -13.83
N HIS A 134 1.84 6.49 -13.06
CA HIS A 134 3.21 6.43 -13.58
C HIS A 134 3.58 4.99 -14.01
N GLU A 135 3.35 4.00 -13.17
CA GLU A 135 3.69 2.59 -13.48
C GLU A 135 2.87 2.05 -14.67
N LEU A 136 1.58 2.38 -14.74
CA LEU A 136 0.74 2.04 -15.90
C LEU A 136 1.28 2.62 -17.22
N SER A 137 2.01 3.74 -17.20
CA SER A 137 2.60 4.32 -18.40
C SER A 137 3.74 3.48 -19.01
N PHE A 138 4.36 2.59 -18.23
CA PHE A 138 5.32 1.59 -18.71
C PHE A 138 4.66 0.31 -19.26
N GLY A 139 3.34 0.15 -19.05
CA GLY A 139 2.53 -0.90 -19.64
C GLY A 139 1.83 -1.78 -18.62
N GLU A 140 0.54 -2.05 -18.86
CA GLU A 140 -0.36 -2.75 -17.93
C GLU A 140 0.17 -4.11 -17.46
N ALA A 141 0.82 -4.88 -18.35
CA ALA A 141 1.36 -6.20 -18.01
C ALA A 141 2.55 -6.14 -17.03
N ALA A 142 3.40 -5.11 -17.13
CA ALA A 142 4.50 -4.90 -16.18
C ALA A 142 3.96 -4.39 -14.84
N TYR A 143 3.01 -3.46 -14.88
CA TYR A 143 2.32 -2.95 -13.70
C TYR A 143 1.63 -4.05 -12.88
N TRP A 144 0.86 -4.95 -13.50
CA TRP A 144 0.25 -6.08 -12.76
C TRP A 144 1.27 -7.12 -12.27
N ALA A 145 2.44 -7.24 -12.91
CA ALA A 145 3.51 -8.10 -12.39
C ALA A 145 4.08 -7.59 -11.05
N LEU A 146 4.02 -6.27 -10.76
CA LEU A 146 4.37 -5.71 -9.44
C LEU A 146 3.39 -6.19 -8.35
N HIS A 147 2.10 -6.21 -8.67
CA HIS A 147 1.07 -6.76 -7.78
C HIS A 147 1.32 -8.24 -7.47
N ASP A 148 1.61 -9.03 -8.51
CA ASP A 148 1.80 -10.48 -8.42
C ASP A 148 3.13 -10.86 -7.74
N ALA A 149 4.15 -10.00 -7.81
CA ALA A 149 5.38 -10.14 -7.05
C ALA A 149 5.15 -9.95 -5.54
N GLY A 150 4.30 -8.99 -5.16
CA GLY A 150 3.89 -8.81 -3.77
C GLY A 150 4.96 -8.20 -2.86
N ASP A 151 5.99 -7.56 -3.41
CA ASP A 151 7.09 -6.99 -2.62
C ASP A 151 6.77 -5.61 -1.99
N ASP A 152 5.93 -4.81 -2.66
CA ASP A 152 5.61 -3.42 -2.29
C ASP A 152 4.10 -3.16 -2.12
N VAL A 153 3.72 -2.01 -1.56
CA VAL A 153 2.34 -1.51 -1.50
C VAL A 153 1.81 -1.36 -2.92
N PHE A 154 0.68 -2.00 -3.21
CA PHE A 154 0.08 -1.91 -4.54
C PHE A 154 -1.13 -0.99 -4.54
N TYR A 155 -1.12 0.02 -5.41
CA TYR A 155 -2.23 0.95 -5.62
C TYR A 155 -2.97 0.57 -6.90
N ALA A 156 -4.30 0.43 -6.83
CA ALA A 156 -5.12 0.09 -7.99
C ALA A 156 -6.43 0.90 -8.06
N ASP A 157 -7.01 0.96 -9.25
CA ASP A 157 -8.36 1.47 -9.48
C ASP A 157 -9.40 0.47 -8.96
N ALA A 158 -10.44 0.96 -8.29
CA ALA A 158 -11.52 0.17 -7.71
C ALA A 158 -12.34 -0.61 -8.76
N ALA A 159 -12.40 -0.16 -10.02
CA ALA A 159 -12.98 -0.93 -11.12
C ALA A 159 -12.18 -2.21 -11.44
N GLN A 160 -10.90 -2.25 -11.06
CA GLN A 160 -10.02 -3.42 -11.22
C GLN A 160 -9.96 -4.32 -9.96
N VAL A 161 -10.77 -4.05 -8.93
CA VAL A 161 -10.79 -4.83 -7.66
C VAL A 161 -11.05 -6.33 -7.86
N GLN A 162 -11.77 -6.71 -8.92
CA GLN A 162 -11.97 -8.12 -9.30
C GLN A 162 -10.65 -8.81 -9.70
N ARG A 163 -9.72 -8.08 -10.34
CA ARG A 163 -8.42 -8.60 -10.79
C ARG A 163 -7.38 -8.67 -9.66
N ALA A 164 -7.40 -7.71 -8.74
CA ALA A 164 -6.50 -7.71 -7.60
C ALA A 164 -6.67 -8.99 -6.76
N ALA A 165 -5.57 -9.54 -6.25
CA ALA A 165 -5.57 -10.63 -5.28
C ALA A 165 -5.87 -10.09 -3.88
N GLY A 166 -6.23 -10.99 -2.96
CA GLY A 166 -6.41 -10.63 -1.57
C GLY A 166 -5.08 -10.30 -0.89
N ARG A 167 -5.08 -9.29 -0.02
CA ARG A 167 -3.95 -8.92 0.85
C ARG A 167 -4.43 -8.82 2.31
N PRO A 168 -3.56 -9.05 3.33
CA PRO A 168 -3.96 -8.95 4.74
C PRO A 168 -4.59 -7.61 5.13
N VAL A 169 -4.19 -6.51 4.48
CA VAL A 169 -4.81 -5.18 4.60
C VAL A 169 -5.25 -4.66 3.24
N VAL A 170 -6.47 -4.13 3.19
CA VAL A 170 -6.95 -3.30 2.09
C VAL A 170 -7.28 -1.91 2.63
N VAL A 171 -6.84 -0.87 1.94
CA VAL A 171 -7.22 0.53 2.18
C VAL A 171 -8.04 1.00 0.98
N PHE A 172 -9.28 1.44 1.20
CA PHE A 172 -10.18 1.90 0.14
C PHE A 172 -10.41 3.40 0.26
N ALA A 173 -9.86 4.17 -0.67
CA ALA A 173 -10.11 5.60 -0.79
C ALA A 173 -11.37 5.84 -1.64
N ALA A 174 -12.43 6.35 -1.03
CA ALA A 174 -13.63 6.80 -1.73
C ALA A 174 -13.40 8.21 -2.34
N ASN A 175 -12.35 8.35 -3.15
CA ASN A 175 -11.82 9.62 -3.65
C ASN A 175 -12.57 10.21 -4.85
N GLY A 176 -13.90 10.00 -4.89
CA GLY A 176 -14.76 10.36 -6.01
C GLY A 176 -15.21 9.13 -6.82
N GLY A 177 -15.50 9.34 -8.11
CA GLY A 177 -16.13 8.34 -8.97
C GLY A 177 -17.65 8.24 -8.79
N ALA A 178 -18.28 7.33 -9.53
CA ALA A 178 -19.72 7.09 -9.43
C ALA A 178 -20.07 6.34 -8.13
N VAL A 179 -21.22 6.66 -7.54
CA VAL A 179 -21.71 5.98 -6.32
C VAL A 179 -21.85 4.48 -6.56
N ASP A 180 -22.29 4.06 -7.75
CA ASP A 180 -22.38 2.64 -8.15
C ASP A 180 -21.01 1.95 -8.22
N THR A 181 -19.93 2.66 -8.58
CA THR A 181 -18.57 2.11 -8.56
C THR A 181 -18.15 1.80 -7.13
N ILE A 182 -18.38 2.71 -6.18
CA ILE A 182 -18.08 2.49 -4.75
C ILE A 182 -18.97 1.37 -4.19
N ALA A 183 -20.27 1.38 -4.53
CA ALA A 183 -21.23 0.37 -4.07
C ALA A 183 -20.90 -1.04 -4.58
N GLY A 184 -20.42 -1.18 -5.81
CA GLY A 184 -19.98 -2.44 -6.38
C GLY A 184 -18.58 -2.88 -5.90
N ALA A 185 -17.66 -1.94 -5.71
CA ALA A 185 -16.27 -2.27 -5.37
C ALA A 185 -16.04 -2.52 -3.88
N LEU A 186 -16.72 -1.81 -2.98
CA LEU A 186 -16.50 -1.93 -1.53
C LEU A 186 -16.78 -3.33 -0.97
N PRO A 187 -17.86 -4.05 -1.37
CA PRO A 187 -18.06 -5.44 -0.97
C PRO A 187 -16.95 -6.37 -1.48
N VAL A 188 -16.40 -6.11 -2.68
CA VAL A 188 -15.28 -6.89 -3.20
C VAL A 188 -14.00 -6.59 -2.42
N ALA A 189 -13.72 -5.32 -2.12
CA ALA A 189 -12.60 -4.90 -1.29
C ALA A 189 -12.61 -5.61 0.08
N LEU A 190 -13.80 -5.79 0.67
CA LEU A 190 -13.99 -6.62 1.86
C LEU A 190 -13.58 -8.08 1.64
N THR A 191 -13.91 -8.70 0.50
CA THR A 191 -13.44 -10.07 0.18
C THR A 191 -11.95 -10.15 -0.18
N ARG A 192 -11.29 -9.02 -0.46
CA ARG A 192 -9.85 -8.93 -0.69
C ARG A 192 -9.07 -8.69 0.61
N ALA A 193 -9.71 -8.15 1.64
CA ALA A 193 -9.10 -7.96 2.96
C ALA A 193 -9.02 -9.28 3.73
N GLY A 194 -7.80 -9.78 3.96
CA GLY A 194 -7.57 -10.99 4.76
C GLY A 194 -7.74 -10.79 6.27
N ALA A 195 -7.58 -9.57 6.78
CA ALA A 195 -7.72 -9.25 8.21
C ALA A 195 -8.29 -7.85 8.49
N LEU A 196 -7.98 -6.85 7.67
CA LEU A 196 -8.39 -5.45 7.89
C LEU A 196 -8.77 -4.77 6.57
N LEU A 197 -9.94 -4.14 6.54
CA LEU A 197 -10.35 -3.15 5.54
C LEU A 197 -10.40 -1.78 6.22
N ILE A 198 -9.56 -0.85 5.78
CA ILE A 198 -9.67 0.58 6.12
C ILE A 198 -10.43 1.25 4.97
N VAL A 199 -11.42 2.08 5.28
CA VAL A 199 -12.17 2.86 4.28
C VAL A 199 -12.02 4.33 4.60
N CYS A 200 -11.48 5.11 3.67
CA CYS A 200 -11.28 6.56 3.78
C CYS A 200 -12.32 7.28 2.92
N GLY A 201 -13.15 8.13 3.51
CA GLY A 201 -14.17 8.88 2.77
C GLY A 201 -15.42 9.25 3.57
N ASP A 202 -16.50 9.60 2.85
CA ASP A 202 -17.72 10.11 3.48
C ASP A 202 -18.45 9.02 4.29
N PRO A 203 -18.65 9.21 5.61
CA PRO A 203 -19.32 8.23 6.45
C PRO A 203 -20.76 7.92 6.04
N GLN A 204 -21.51 8.86 5.46
CA GLN A 204 -22.90 8.63 5.10
C GLN A 204 -23.00 7.74 3.86
N GLN A 205 -22.17 8.01 2.84
CA GLN A 205 -22.04 7.20 1.64
C GLN A 205 -21.56 5.78 1.98
N ILE A 206 -20.49 5.65 2.77
CA ILE A 206 -19.90 4.35 3.12
C ILE A 206 -20.87 3.50 3.95
N ASN A 207 -21.50 4.09 4.98
CA ASN A 207 -22.48 3.36 5.79
C ASN A 207 -23.76 3.02 5.01
N SER A 208 -24.15 3.81 4.00
CA SER A 208 -25.25 3.47 3.10
C SER A 208 -24.94 2.20 2.29
N VAL A 209 -23.72 2.09 1.74
CA VAL A 209 -23.27 0.89 1.01
C VAL A 209 -23.16 -0.32 1.92
N LEU A 210 -22.50 -0.19 3.08
CA LEU A 210 -22.33 -1.30 4.03
C LEU A 210 -23.66 -1.74 4.65
N GLY A 211 -24.59 -0.81 4.88
CA GLY A 211 -25.93 -1.08 5.42
C GLY A 211 -26.95 -1.59 4.40
N ALA A 212 -26.69 -1.44 3.10
CA ALA A 212 -27.53 -2.00 2.04
C ALA A 212 -27.26 -3.48 1.74
N GLY A 213 -26.20 -4.06 2.33
CA GLY A 213 -25.78 -5.45 2.16
C GLY A 213 -26.16 -6.41 3.29
N VAL A 214 -27.02 -5.99 4.23
CA VAL A 214 -27.45 -6.76 5.43
C VAL A 214 -28.97 -6.92 5.51
#